data_AF-A0A516WYA6-F1
#
_entry.id   AF-A0A516WYA6-F1
#
_cell.length_a   1.000
_cell.length_b   1.000
_cell.length_c   1.000
_cell.angle_alpha   90.00
_cell.angle_beta   90.00
_cell.angle_gamma   90.00
#
_symmetry.space_group_name_H-M   'P 1'
#
loop_
_entity.id
_entity.type
_entity.pdbx_description
1 polymer ?
#
loop_
_entity_poly.entity_id
_entity_poly.type
_entity_poly.pdbx_seq_one_letter_code
_entity_poly.pdbx_strand_id
1 'polypeptide(L)'
;MTLLRINYQLLRIPLQFVEHVAITQLDEQAPARLAYEKLLIQCDRAAGYLLNDENANGRAAELHRHTTAVRVGIASRHRRVDAEGATLLDLQRARFHRRRRPHRDTDPA
;
A
#
# COMPACT_ATOMS: atom_id res chain seq x y z
N MET A 1 28.70 20.60 -9.46
CA MET A 1 27.91 19.50 -8.84
C MET A 1 27.44 19.82 -7.41
N THR A 2 28.23 20.48 -6.56
CA THR A 2 27.86 20.85 -5.17
C THR A 2 26.70 21.83 -5.06
N LEU A 3 26.59 22.83 -5.94
CA LEU A 3 25.46 23.76 -5.98
C LEU A 3 24.10 23.07 -6.23
N LEU A 4 24.03 22.10 -7.14
CA LEU A 4 22.80 21.34 -7.39
C LEU A 4 22.44 20.45 -6.19
N ARG A 5 23.44 19.91 -5.49
CA ARG A 5 23.25 19.15 -4.23
C ARG A 5 22.70 20.03 -3.12
N ILE A 6 23.22 21.25 -2.97
CA ILE A 6 22.72 22.23 -1.99
C ILE A 6 21.29 22.67 -2.35
N ASN A 7 21.00 22.93 -3.63
CA ASN A 7 19.65 23.25 -4.07
C ASN A 7 18.66 22.11 -3.82
N TYR A 8 19.07 20.85 -4.07
CA TYR A 8 18.25 19.68 -3.73
C TYR A 8 17.99 19.57 -2.23
N GLN A 9 19.03 19.76 -1.41
CA GLN A 9 18.90 19.74 0.06
C GLN A 9 18.00 20.86 0.57
N LEU A 10 18.05 22.06 -0.04
CA LEU A 10 17.17 23.18 0.30
C LEU A 10 15.73 22.93 -0.14
N LEU A 11 15.50 22.34 -1.32
CA LEU A 11 14.17 21.94 -1.77
C LEU A 11 13.59 20.79 -0.93
N ARG A 12 14.46 19.99 -0.30
CA ARG A 12 14.09 18.86 0.56
C ARG A 12 13.47 19.33 1.88
N ILE A 13 13.91 20.47 2.43
CA ILE A 13 13.40 21.00 3.71
C ILE A 13 11.88 21.25 3.68
N PRO A 14 11.30 21.95 2.68
CA PRO A 14 9.85 22.09 2.58
C PRO A 14 9.15 20.77 2.26
N LEU A 15 9.79 19.84 1.54
CA LEU A 15 9.24 18.49 1.37
C LEU A 15 9.16 17.74 2.71
N GLN A 16 10.21 17.72 3.53
CA GLN A 16 10.18 17.11 4.87
C GLN A 16 9.10 17.71 5.77
N PHE A 17 8.79 19.01 5.60
CA PHE A 17 7.70 19.63 6.32
C PHE A 17 6.33 19.09 5.88
N VAL A 18 6.13 18.89 4.58
CA VAL A 18 4.94 18.20 4.03
C VAL A 18 4.89 16.76 4.49
N GLU A 19 6.02 16.08 4.64
CA GLU A 19 6.09 14.72 5.21
C GLU A 19 5.58 14.70 6.66
N HIS A 20 6.00 15.65 7.51
CA HIS A 20 5.46 15.77 8.86
C HIS A 20 3.97 16.08 8.90
N VAL A 21 3.48 16.95 8.01
CA VAL A 21 2.04 17.26 7.90
C VAL A 21 1.27 16.04 7.36
N ALA A 22 1.81 15.31 6.40
CA ALA A 22 1.22 14.08 5.87
C ALA A 22 1.21 12.97 6.94
N ILE A 23 2.28 12.80 7.72
CA ILE A 23 2.35 11.82 8.80
C ILE A 23 1.35 12.15 9.92
N THR A 24 1.14 13.43 10.21
CA THR A 24 0.24 13.87 11.30
C THR A 24 -1.23 13.95 10.88
N GLN A 25 -1.53 14.25 9.61
CA GLN A 25 -2.91 14.43 9.14
C GLN A 25 -3.44 13.28 8.27
N LEU A 26 -2.56 12.50 7.62
CA LEU A 26 -2.96 11.38 6.78
C LEU A 26 -2.66 10.06 7.49
N ASP A 27 -3.69 9.22 7.59
CA ASP A 27 -3.55 7.85 8.06
C ASP A 27 -2.42 7.13 7.32
N GLU A 28 -1.72 6.23 8.01
CA GLU A 28 -0.53 5.56 7.48
C GLU A 28 -0.83 4.73 6.23
N GLN A 29 -2.09 4.32 6.06
CA GLN A 29 -2.58 3.58 4.90
C GLN A 29 -3.23 4.46 3.83
N ALA A 30 -3.26 5.78 4.02
CA ALA A 30 -3.90 6.70 3.10
C ALA A 30 -3.21 6.66 1.72
N PRO A 31 -3.95 6.47 0.61
CA PRO A 31 -3.39 6.43 -0.73
C PRO A 31 -2.57 7.67 -1.08
N ALA A 32 -2.99 8.84 -0.59
CA ALA A 32 -2.29 10.11 -0.79
C ALA A 32 -0.90 10.11 -0.12
N ARG A 33 -0.79 9.57 1.10
CA ARG A 33 0.48 9.45 1.81
C ARG A 33 1.44 8.49 1.10
N LEU A 34 0.96 7.33 0.65
CA LEU A 34 1.77 6.36 -0.10
C LEU A 34 2.26 6.92 -1.44
N ALA A 35 1.43 7.70 -2.14
CA ALA A 35 1.82 8.37 -3.38
C ALA A 35 2.92 9.41 -3.14
N TYR A 36 2.80 10.16 -2.04
CA TYR A 36 3.78 11.14 -1.61
C TYR A 36 5.13 10.49 -1.22
N GLU A 37 5.11 9.44 -0.40
CA GLU A 37 6.32 8.68 -0.03
C GLU A 37 7.03 8.09 -1.27
N LYS A 38 6.26 7.60 -2.25
CA LYS A 38 6.82 7.11 -3.51
C LYS A 38 7.54 8.21 -4.30
N LEU A 39 6.99 9.41 -4.35
CA LEU A 39 7.62 10.56 -4.99
C LEU A 39 8.93 10.92 -4.28
N LEU A 40 8.93 10.96 -2.95
CA LEU A 40 10.13 11.21 -2.14
C LEU A 40 11.26 10.21 -2.41
N ILE A 41 10.94 8.92 -2.52
CA ILE A 41 11.89 7.85 -2.86
C ILE A 41 12.51 8.10 -4.24
N GLN A 42 11.70 8.50 -5.23
CA GLN A 42 12.20 8.79 -6.59
C GLN A 42 13.13 9.99 -6.62
N CYS A 43 12.78 11.07 -5.91
CA CYS A 43 13.64 12.24 -5.77
C CYS A 43 14.98 11.89 -5.13
N ASP A 44 14.98 11.10 -4.05
CA ASP A 44 16.23 10.72 -3.36
C ASP A 44 17.11 9.80 -4.21
N ARG A 45 16.52 8.84 -4.95
CA ARG A 45 17.29 8.01 -5.91
C ARG A 45 17.87 8.85 -7.04
N ALA A 46 17.11 9.81 -7.57
CA ALA A 46 17.58 10.70 -8.61
C ALA A 46 18.74 11.58 -8.10
N ALA A 47 18.67 12.08 -6.86
CA ALA A 47 19.76 12.82 -6.24
C ALA A 47 20.99 11.93 -6.01
N GLY A 48 20.80 10.69 -5.54
CA GLY A 48 21.89 9.74 -5.38
C GLY A 48 22.59 9.43 -6.71
N TYR A 49 21.83 9.24 -7.79
CA TYR A 49 22.37 8.94 -9.12
C TYR A 49 22.99 10.16 -9.82
N LEU A 50 22.29 11.30 -9.86
CA LEU A 50 22.72 12.48 -10.64
C LEU A 50 23.75 13.34 -9.89
N LEU A 51 23.71 13.33 -8.55
CA LEU A 51 24.53 14.21 -7.70
C LEU A 51 25.56 13.42 -6.87
N ASN A 52 25.66 12.11 -7.07
CA ASN A 52 26.52 11.20 -6.31
C ASN A 52 26.31 11.32 -4.79
N ASP A 53 25.06 11.53 -4.37
CA ASP A 53 24.68 11.69 -2.96
C ASP A 53 24.33 10.34 -2.33
N GLU A 54 25.33 9.64 -1.80
CA GLU A 54 25.15 8.34 -1.14
C GLU A 54 24.16 8.38 0.04
N ASN A 55 24.08 9.51 0.75
CA ASN A 55 23.12 9.68 1.84
C ASN A 55 21.69 9.80 1.33
N ALA A 56 21.47 10.37 0.13
CA ALA A 56 20.17 10.35 -0.52
C ALA A 56 19.76 8.91 -0.89
N ASN A 57 20.69 8.10 -1.40
CA ASN A 57 20.41 6.68 -1.68
C ASN A 57 20.06 5.87 -0.43
N GLY A 58 20.77 6.08 0.69
CA GLY A 58 20.45 5.45 1.97
C GLY A 58 19.04 5.77 2.45
N ARG A 59 18.66 7.05 2.41
CA ARG A 59 17.32 7.52 2.78
C ARG A 59 16.22 6.98 1.88
N ALA A 60 16.44 6.94 0.56
CA ALA A 60 15.51 6.29 -0.36
C ALA A 60 15.30 4.81 -0.03
N ALA A 61 16.35 4.09 0.36
CA ALA A 61 16.26 2.68 0.69
C ALA A 61 15.46 2.45 1.98
N GLU A 62 15.68 3.29 3.00
CA GLU A 62 14.96 3.22 4.26
C GLU A 62 13.46 3.52 4.09
N LEU A 63 13.12 4.64 3.45
CA LEU A 63 11.73 5.01 3.20
C LEU A 63 11.03 3.96 2.32
N HIS A 64 11.74 3.41 1.34
CA HIS A 64 11.21 2.33 0.51
C HIS A 64 10.87 1.06 1.30
N ARG A 65 11.68 0.68 2.30
CA ARG A 65 11.38 -0.47 3.16
C ARG A 65 10.12 -0.23 3.99
N HIS A 66 10.00 0.96 4.59
CA HIS A 66 8.81 1.34 5.37
C HIS A 66 7.54 1.31 4.51
N THR A 67 7.51 2.03 3.37
CA THR A 67 6.34 2.05 2.47
C THR A 67 6.00 0.64 1.96
N THR A 68 7.00 -0.22 1.71
CA THR A 68 6.76 -1.60 1.29
C THR A 68 6.09 -2.43 2.39
N ALA A 69 6.52 -2.29 3.65
CA ALA A 69 5.89 -2.96 4.78
C ALA A 69 4.42 -2.55 4.92
N VAL A 70 4.12 -1.26 4.83
CA VAL A 70 2.74 -0.74 4.87
C VAL A 70 1.90 -1.31 3.73
N ARG A 71 2.42 -1.30 2.50
CA ARG A 71 1.71 -1.85 1.32
C ARG A 71 1.44 -3.35 1.45
N VAL A 72 2.38 -4.12 2.00
CA VAL A 72 2.18 -5.55 2.28
C VAL A 72 1.08 -5.75 3.33
N GLY A 73 1.06 -4.91 4.37
CA GLY A 73 -0.02 -4.92 5.38
C GLY A 73 -1.40 -4.67 4.78
N ILE A 74 -1.53 -3.65 3.91
CA ILE A 74 -2.77 -3.32 3.20
C ILE A 74 -3.20 -4.49 2.31
N ALA A 75 -2.30 -5.03 1.50
CA ALA A 75 -2.60 -6.15 0.60
C ALA A 75 -3.05 -7.40 1.37
N SER A 76 -2.41 -7.68 2.51
CA SER A 76 -2.77 -8.79 3.38
C SER A 76 -4.16 -8.61 3.99
N ARG A 77 -4.50 -7.40 4.44
CA ARG A 77 -5.85 -7.08 4.94
C ARG A 77 -6.90 -7.28 3.85
N HIS A 78 -6.64 -6.80 2.63
CA HIS A 78 -7.57 -6.95 1.51
C HIS A 78 -7.81 -8.43 1.19
N ARG A 79 -6.75 -9.25 1.13
CA ARG A 79 -6.87 -10.70 0.92
C ARG A 79 -7.71 -11.40 2.00
N ARG A 80 -7.62 -10.96 3.26
CA ARG A 80 -8.44 -11.53 4.35
C ARG A 80 -9.92 -11.22 4.15
N VAL A 81 -10.25 -9.96 3.82
CA VAL A 81 -11.63 -9.55 3.54
C VAL A 81 -12.18 -10.29 2.32
N ASP A 82 -11.39 -10.44 1.25
CA ASP A 82 -11.80 -11.18 0.06
C ASP A 82 -12.06 -12.66 0.36
N ALA A 83 -11.17 -13.29 1.15
CA ALA A 83 -11.32 -14.69 1.55
C ALA A 83 -12.58 -14.89 2.40
N GLU A 84 -12.83 -14.01 3.36
CA GLU A 84 -14.05 -14.03 4.18
C GLU A 84 -15.30 -13.86 3.30
N GLY A 85 -15.28 -12.91 2.37
CA GLY A 85 -16.36 -12.70 1.40
C GLY A 85 -16.64 -13.95 0.55
N ALA A 86 -15.60 -14.60 0.04
CA ALA A 86 -15.70 -15.84 -0.73
C ALA A 86 -16.37 -16.95 0.11
N THR A 87 -15.99 -17.12 1.38
CA THR A 87 -16.61 -18.15 2.24
C THR A 87 -18.09 -17.89 2.49
N LEU A 88 -18.49 -16.62 2.63
CA LEU A 88 -19.90 -16.26 2.80
C LEU A 88 -20.72 -16.55 1.54
N LEU A 89 -20.15 -16.26 0.37
CA LEU A 89 -20.78 -16.56 -0.92
C LEU A 89 -20.94 -18.07 -1.13
N ASP A 90 -19.94 -18.87 -0.75
CA ASP A 90 -20.02 -20.33 -0.82
C ASP A 90 -21.10 -20.90 0.11
N LEU A 91 -21.22 -20.36 1.33
CA LEU A 91 -22.28 -20.73 2.25
C LEU A 91 -23.67 -20.39 1.70
N GLN A 92 -23.84 -19.20 1.11
CA GLN A 92 -25.10 -18.80 0.48
C GLN A 92 -25.44 -19.68 -0.73
N ARG A 93 -24.46 -19.99 -1.58
CA ARG A 93 -24.60 -20.90 -2.71
C ARG A 93 -25.05 -22.28 -2.26
N ALA A 94 -24.41 -22.85 -1.23
CA ALA A 94 -24.80 -24.14 -0.67
C ALA A 94 -26.26 -24.16 -0.15
N ARG A 95 -26.68 -23.08 0.52
CA ARG A 95 -28.07 -22.92 1.00
C ARG A 95 -29.08 -22.85 -0.15
N PHE A 96 -28.74 -22.13 -1.21
CA PHE A 96 -29.57 -22.03 -2.41
C PHE A 96 -29.75 -23.41 -3.08
N HIS A 97 -28.67 -24.17 -3.25
CA HIS A 97 -28.75 -25.53 -3.79
C HIS A 97 -29.55 -26.48 -2.90
N ARG A 98 -29.47 -26.32 -1.57
CA ARG A 98 -30.27 -27.12 -0.61
C ARG A 98 -31.77 -26.86 -0.74
N ARG A 99 -32.20 -25.60 -0.95
CA ARG A 99 -33.60 -25.24 -1.18
C ARG A 99 -34.14 -25.73 -2.51
N ARG A 100 -33.27 -25.90 -3.51
CA ARG A 100 -33.63 -26.36 -4.86
C ARG A 100 -33.65 -27.88 -5.02
N ARG A 101 -33.24 -28.68 -4.04
CA ARG A 101 -33.47 -30.14 -4.08
C ARG A 101 -34.96 -30.38 -3.84
N PRO A 102 -35.75 -30.76 -4.87
CA PRO A 102 -37.13 -31.15 -4.66
C PRO A 102 -37.13 -32.48 -3.91
N HIS A 103 -38.12 -32.65 -3.03
CA HIS A 103 -38.51 -33.92 -2.43
C HIS A 103 -38.89 -34.89 -3.56
N ARG A 104 -37.90 -35.60 -4.12
CA ARG A 104 -38.08 -36.60 -5.17
C ARG A 104 -37.67 -37.97 -4.66
N ASP A 105 -38.17 -38.33 -3.48
CA ASP A 105 -38.09 -39.67 -2.92
C ASP A 105 -39.21 -39.83 -1.89
N THR A 106 -40.43 -40.07 -2.36
CA THR A 106 -41.35 -41.05 -1.75
C THR A 106 -42.54 -41.23 -2.68
N ASP A 107 -42.47 -42.27 -3.52
CA ASP A 107 -43.68 -42.94 -3.99
C ASP A 107 -43.40 -44.45 -3.88
N PRO A 108 -43.96 -45.16 -2.88
CA PRO A 108 -43.84 -46.60 -2.78
C PRO A 108 -44.84 -47.26 -3.75
N ALA A 109 -44.33 -48.13 -4.60
CA ALA A 109 -45.11 -49.03 -5.46
C ALA A 109 -45.81 -50.13 -4.66
#